data_AF-A2I1U4-F1
#
_entry.id   AF-A2I1U4-F1
#
_cell.length_a   1.000
_cell.length_b   1.000
_cell.length_c   1.000
_cell.angle_alpha   90.00
_cell.angle_beta   90.00
_cell.angle_gamma   90.00
#
_symmetry.space_group_name_H-M   'P 1'
#
loop_
_entity.id
_entity.type
_entity.pdbx_description
1 polymer ?
#
loop_
_entity_poly.entity_id
_entity_poly.type
_entity_poly.pdbx_seq_one_letter_code
_entity_poly.pdbx_strand_id
1 'polypeptide(L)'
;MSRHNNNNSREVKVCPLCISDLSASEYDFYPCPCGYQICSFCFERIISEFTKCCPLCRRPYDEDAVSRVGPQYRPVPVVRPPPEKKPEPSGFIISKKMVQIVGIPQRYLQTSLLIRRDYLGQYGVIKKIAIYSNEKIPFRKQILQGNSSVYVKFKSQYEANLCILSLNNFNLKGEQINASYALTEECSEALQNKNCSEKKTCLK
;
A
#
# COMPACT_ATOMS: atom_id res chain seq x y z
N MET A 1 -47.50 29.48 -39.15
CA MET A 1 -46.77 30.75 -38.90
C MET A 1 -45.88 30.56 -37.68
N SER A 2 -44.69 29.98 -37.86
CA SER A 2 -43.71 29.79 -36.77
C SER A 2 -42.92 31.07 -36.61
N ARG A 3 -43.08 31.74 -35.46
CA ARG A 3 -42.31 32.93 -35.09
C ARG A 3 -40.88 32.49 -34.76
N HIS A 4 -39.93 33.04 -35.50
CA HIS A 4 -38.52 33.04 -35.14
C HIS A 4 -38.36 33.83 -33.83
N ASN A 5 -37.72 33.26 -32.81
CA ASN A 5 -37.17 34.05 -31.72
C ASN A 5 -35.70 33.70 -31.53
N ASN A 6 -34.87 34.65 -31.96
CA ASN A 6 -33.43 34.68 -31.84
C ASN A 6 -33.11 35.23 -30.44
N ASN A 7 -32.69 34.40 -29.49
CA ASN A 7 -32.17 34.86 -28.21
C ASN A 7 -30.82 34.22 -27.92
N ASN A 8 -29.80 35.02 -28.11
CA ASN A 8 -28.40 34.81 -27.79
C ASN A 8 -28.24 34.80 -26.26
N SER A 9 -28.43 33.65 -25.62
CA SER A 9 -28.27 33.50 -24.16
C SER A 9 -26.79 33.36 -23.80
N ARG A 10 -26.17 34.45 -23.34
CA ARG A 10 -24.83 34.42 -22.73
C ARG A 10 -24.88 33.47 -21.52
N GLU A 11 -24.10 32.40 -21.51
CA GLU A 11 -23.95 31.51 -20.34
C GLU A 11 -23.39 32.33 -19.17
N VAL A 12 -24.24 32.61 -18.18
CA VAL A 12 -23.84 33.31 -16.95
C VAL A 12 -22.99 32.34 -16.13
N LYS A 13 -21.69 32.61 -16.01
CA LYS A 13 -20.80 31.85 -15.14
C LYS A 13 -21.06 32.25 -13.69
N VAL A 14 -21.23 31.28 -12.80
CA VAL A 14 -21.49 31.49 -11.37
C VAL A 14 -20.39 30.86 -10.51
N CYS A 15 -20.07 31.48 -9.37
CA CYS A 15 -19.15 30.92 -8.40
C CYS A 15 -19.75 29.67 -7.73
N PRO A 16 -19.07 28.52 -7.71
CA PRO A 16 -19.62 27.28 -7.14
C PRO A 16 -19.70 27.28 -5.61
N LEU A 17 -19.10 28.27 -4.93
CA LEU A 17 -19.09 28.35 -3.46
C LEU A 17 -20.22 29.22 -2.91
N CYS A 18 -20.48 30.36 -3.56
CA CYS A 18 -21.48 31.33 -3.10
C CYS A 18 -22.67 31.49 -4.07
N ILE A 19 -22.62 30.83 -5.24
CA ILE A 19 -23.68 30.86 -6.26
C ILE A 19 -23.91 32.27 -6.84
N SER A 20 -22.99 33.21 -6.61
CA SER A 20 -23.05 34.56 -7.17
C SER A 20 -22.49 34.58 -8.59
N ASP A 21 -23.04 35.45 -9.43
CA ASP A 21 -22.58 35.68 -10.79
C ASP A 21 -21.13 36.17 -10.79
N LEU A 22 -20.30 35.55 -11.64
CA LEU A 22 -18.94 36.03 -11.87
C LEU A 22 -19.01 37.28 -12.74
N SER A 23 -18.26 38.29 -12.34
CA SER A 23 -18.05 39.49 -13.16
C SER A 23 -17.15 39.19 -14.36
N ALA A 24 -17.14 40.09 -15.35
CA ALA A 24 -16.29 39.96 -16.53
C ALA A 24 -14.79 39.85 -16.17
N SER A 25 -14.35 40.49 -15.08
CA SER A 25 -12.99 40.40 -14.54
C SER A 25 -12.67 39.05 -13.88
N GLU A 26 -13.67 38.29 -13.47
CA GLU A 26 -13.51 37.00 -12.78
C GLU A 26 -13.64 35.79 -13.72
N TYR A 27 -14.04 36.02 -14.97
CA TYR A 27 -14.22 34.94 -15.95
C TYR A 27 -12.96 34.15 -16.26
N ASP A 28 -11.80 34.80 -16.11
CA ASP A 28 -10.48 34.18 -16.26
C ASP A 28 -9.73 34.06 -14.92
N PHE A 29 -10.39 34.31 -13.78
CA PHE A 29 -9.79 34.17 -12.47
C PHE A 29 -9.82 32.70 -12.00
N TYR A 30 -8.65 32.07 -11.96
CA TYR A 30 -8.48 30.67 -11.55
C TYR A 30 -7.37 30.57 -10.51
N PRO A 31 -7.67 30.79 -9.21
CA PRO A 31 -6.62 30.87 -8.19
C PRO A 31 -5.87 29.54 -8.00
N CYS A 32 -6.48 28.40 -8.37
CA CYS A 32 -5.85 27.09 -8.30
C CYS A 32 -5.49 26.55 -9.70
N PRO A 33 -4.28 25.97 -9.90
CA PRO A 33 -3.88 25.40 -11.19
C PRO A 33 -4.49 24.00 -11.41
N CYS A 34 -5.46 23.59 -10.58
CA CYS A 34 -6.32 22.45 -10.90
C CYS A 34 -7.49 22.85 -11.81
N GLY A 35 -7.67 24.15 -12.08
CA GLY A 35 -8.77 24.67 -12.90
C GLY A 35 -10.05 24.95 -12.12
N TYR A 36 -10.02 24.91 -10.79
CA TYR A 36 -11.19 25.26 -9.97
C TYR A 36 -11.40 26.78 -9.91
N GLN A 37 -12.48 27.25 -10.55
CA GLN A 37 -12.88 28.66 -10.60
C GLN A 37 -13.77 29.04 -9.42
N ILE A 38 -13.47 30.17 -8.79
CA ILE A 38 -14.24 30.77 -7.70
C ILE A 38 -14.19 32.30 -7.86
N CYS A 39 -15.10 33.05 -7.24
CA CYS A 39 -15.03 34.51 -7.23
C CYS A 39 -13.90 35.03 -6.31
N SER A 40 -13.51 36.30 -6.49
CA SER A 40 -12.46 36.95 -5.70
C SER A 40 -12.79 36.98 -4.21
N PHE A 41 -14.05 37.28 -3.86
CA PHE A 41 -14.51 37.31 -2.47
C PHE A 41 -14.39 35.95 -1.77
N CYS A 42 -14.77 34.85 -2.44
CA CYS A 42 -14.61 33.52 -1.87
C CYS A 42 -13.14 33.14 -1.72
N PHE A 43 -12.28 33.56 -2.66
CA PHE A 43 -10.84 33.35 -2.55
C PHE A 43 -10.26 34.08 -1.32
N GLU A 44 -10.52 35.38 -1.17
CA GLU A 44 -10.06 36.18 -0.02
C GLU A 44 -10.50 35.57 1.32
N ARG A 45 -11.75 35.11 1.39
CA ARG A 45 -12.28 34.47 2.59
C ARG A 45 -11.57 33.15 2.90
N ILE A 46 -11.30 32.32 1.89
CA ILE A 46 -10.54 31.07 2.08
C ILE A 46 -9.11 31.33 2.59
N ILE A 47 -8.46 32.38 2.07
CA ILE A 47 -7.11 32.77 2.49
C ILE A 47 -7.09 33.37 3.90
N SER A 48 -8.14 34.07 4.31
CA SER A 48 -8.18 34.80 5.58
C SER A 48 -8.72 33.95 6.74
N GLU A 49 -9.79 33.17 6.51
CA GLU A 49 -10.58 32.53 7.56
C GLU A 49 -10.46 30.99 7.58
N PHE A 50 -9.95 30.37 6.52
CA PHE A 50 -9.95 28.92 6.36
C PHE A 50 -8.54 28.34 6.18
N THR A 51 -8.45 27.13 5.64
CA THR A 51 -7.23 26.33 5.51
C THR A 51 -6.27 26.83 4.44
N LYS A 52 -6.59 27.93 3.72
CA LYS A 52 -5.82 28.47 2.58
C LYS A 52 -5.57 27.44 1.46
N CYS A 53 -6.43 26.42 1.38
CA CYS A 53 -6.35 25.35 0.38
C CYS A 53 -7.53 25.41 -0.59
N CYS A 54 -7.31 24.92 -1.81
CA CYS A 54 -8.36 24.76 -2.81
C CYS A 54 -9.44 23.77 -2.33
N PRO A 55 -10.75 24.12 -2.39
CA PRO A 55 -11.83 23.23 -1.99
C PRO A 55 -11.91 21.92 -2.81
N LEU A 56 -11.48 21.95 -4.08
CA LEU A 56 -11.54 20.78 -4.96
C LEU A 56 -10.37 19.81 -4.75
N CYS A 57 -9.13 20.29 -4.84
CA CYS A 57 -7.94 19.43 -4.84
C CYS A 57 -7.14 19.45 -3.54
N ARG A 58 -7.54 20.27 -2.56
CA ARG A 58 -6.86 20.47 -1.26
C ARG A 58 -5.42 20.98 -1.37
N ARG A 59 -4.98 21.43 -2.55
CA ARG A 59 -3.67 22.06 -2.74
C ARG A 59 -3.66 23.43 -2.04
N PRO A 60 -2.61 23.76 -1.26
CA PRO A 60 -2.44 25.12 -0.75
C PRO A 60 -2.31 26.11 -1.90
N TYR A 61 -2.91 27.29 -1.76
CA TYR A 61 -2.76 28.35 -2.76
C TYR A 61 -1.32 28.89 -2.73
N ASP A 62 -0.76 29.10 -3.92
CA ASP A 62 0.56 29.71 -4.11
C ASP A 62 0.45 31.25 -3.94
N GLU A 63 1.58 31.95 -3.74
CA GLU A 63 1.58 33.41 -3.54
C GLU A 63 1.01 34.19 -4.75
N ASP A 64 1.15 33.65 -5.96
CA ASP A 64 0.62 34.21 -7.21
C ASP A 64 -0.86 33.87 -7.47
N ALA A 65 -1.55 33.17 -6.55
CA ALA A 65 -2.92 32.73 -6.77
C ALA A 65 -3.91 33.88 -7.05
N VAL A 66 -3.67 35.08 -6.50
CA VAL A 66 -4.52 36.26 -6.70
C VAL A 66 -4.44 36.82 -8.13
N SER A 67 -3.28 36.69 -8.79
CA SER A 67 -3.04 37.22 -10.14
C SER A 67 -3.14 36.15 -11.23
N ARG A 68 -3.52 34.92 -10.85
CA ARG A 68 -3.54 33.77 -11.75
C ARG A 68 -4.72 33.82 -12.70
N VAL A 69 -4.39 33.85 -13.99
CA VAL A 69 -5.35 33.85 -15.11
C VAL A 69 -5.38 32.53 -15.87
N GLY A 70 -6.59 32.12 -16.26
CA GLY A 70 -6.89 31.01 -17.16
C GLY A 70 -6.89 29.61 -16.51
N PRO A 71 -7.55 28.61 -17.13
CA PRO A 71 -7.52 27.23 -16.69
C PRO A 71 -6.16 26.61 -17.03
N GLN A 72 -5.16 26.80 -16.17
CA GLN A 72 -3.89 26.09 -16.26
C GLN A 72 -4.10 24.64 -15.79
N TYR A 73 -4.79 23.80 -16.56
CA TYR A 73 -5.09 22.42 -16.18
C TYR A 73 -3.79 21.62 -16.01
N ARG A 74 -3.19 21.65 -14.81
CA ARG A 74 -2.13 20.72 -14.43
C ARG A 74 -2.84 19.57 -13.69
N PRO A 75 -2.93 18.36 -14.27
CA PRO A 75 -3.57 17.24 -13.61
C PRO A 75 -2.91 17.07 -12.23
N VAL A 76 -3.74 17.09 -11.18
CA VAL A 76 -3.28 16.91 -9.81
C VAL A 76 -2.55 15.57 -9.77
N PRO A 77 -1.24 15.53 -9.44
CA PRO A 77 -0.58 14.26 -9.17
C PRO A 77 -1.39 13.62 -8.05
N VAL A 78 -1.93 12.43 -8.30
CA VAL A 78 -2.62 11.65 -7.26
C VAL A 78 -1.61 11.43 -6.14
N VAL A 79 -1.66 12.27 -5.10
CA VAL A 79 -0.87 12.08 -3.88
C VAL A 79 -1.49 10.86 -3.23
N ARG A 80 -0.92 9.69 -3.51
CA ARG A 80 -1.20 8.49 -2.73
C ARG A 80 -0.87 8.87 -1.28
N PRO A 81 -1.80 8.73 -0.33
CA PRO A 81 -1.48 8.97 1.07
C PRO A 81 -0.24 8.15 1.42
N PRO A 82 0.67 8.69 2.27
CA PRO A 82 1.81 7.92 2.76
C PRO A 82 1.31 6.56 3.24
N PRO A 83 1.98 5.45 2.88
CA PRO A 83 1.56 4.14 3.37
C PRO A 83 1.56 4.20 4.90
N GLU A 84 0.38 4.07 5.49
CA GLU A 84 0.22 4.01 6.94
C GLU A 84 1.24 3.03 7.52
N LYS A 85 2.02 3.47 8.51
CA LYS A 85 2.96 2.60 9.21
C LYS A 85 2.13 1.45 9.80
N LYS A 86 2.35 0.24 9.29
CA LYS A 86 1.66 -0.96 9.77
C LYS A 86 1.83 -1.05 11.29
N PRO A 87 0.76 -1.38 12.04
CA PRO A 87 0.85 -1.53 13.48
C PRO A 87 1.93 -2.56 13.82
N GLU A 88 2.75 -2.24 14.83
CA GLU A 88 3.74 -3.19 15.33
C GLU A 88 3.03 -4.39 15.96
N PRO A 89 3.52 -5.61 15.71
CA PRO A 89 2.87 -6.83 16.19
C PRO A 89 2.97 -6.93 17.72
N SER A 90 1.83 -7.17 18.38
CA SER A 90 1.73 -7.33 19.84
C SER A 90 2.21 -8.71 20.33
N GLY A 91 2.33 -9.71 19.44
CA GLY A 91 2.73 -11.07 19.80
C GLY A 91 3.10 -11.95 18.58
N PHE A 92 3.64 -13.15 18.86
CA PHE A 92 3.99 -14.15 17.84
C PHE A 92 3.23 -15.45 18.11
N ILE A 93 2.66 -16.04 17.06
CA ILE A 93 1.94 -17.31 17.08
C ILE A 93 2.60 -18.32 16.13
N ILE A 94 2.58 -19.61 16.47
CA ILE A 94 3.11 -20.66 15.58
C ILE A 94 2.12 -20.88 14.44
N SER A 95 2.60 -20.72 13.20
CA SER A 95 1.78 -20.95 12.01
C SER A 95 1.96 -22.35 11.47
N LYS A 96 0.90 -23.15 11.56
CA LYS A 96 0.84 -24.52 11.03
C LYS A 96 0.99 -24.63 9.50
N LYS A 97 0.99 -23.51 8.76
CA LYS A 97 1.16 -23.49 7.29
C LYS A 97 2.48 -22.87 6.85
N MET A 98 3.34 -22.47 7.79
CA MET A 98 4.60 -21.81 7.52
C MET A 98 5.73 -22.60 8.17
N VAL A 99 6.82 -22.78 7.43
CA VAL A 99 7.97 -23.60 7.82
C VAL A 99 9.22 -22.71 7.83
N GLN A 100 9.99 -22.79 8.91
CA GLN A 100 11.34 -22.25 9.01
C GLN A 100 12.32 -23.39 8.74
N ILE A 101 13.26 -23.17 7.81
CA ILE A 101 14.29 -24.11 7.40
C ILE A 101 15.65 -23.47 7.65
N VAL A 102 16.56 -24.18 8.31
CA VAL A 102 17.95 -23.74 8.58
C VAL A 102 18.94 -24.79 8.08
N GLY A 103 20.19 -24.37 7.86
CA GLY A 103 21.26 -25.27 7.40
C GLY A 103 21.28 -25.51 5.88
N ILE A 104 20.60 -24.66 5.09
CA ILE A 104 20.75 -24.68 3.64
C ILE A 104 22.05 -23.96 3.26
N PRO A 105 22.98 -24.61 2.53
CA PRO A 105 24.21 -23.98 2.10
C PRO A 105 23.96 -22.75 1.22
N GLN A 106 24.78 -21.70 1.37
CA GLN A 106 24.56 -20.40 0.71
C GLN A 106 24.40 -20.49 -0.82
N ARG A 107 25.08 -21.43 -1.48
CA ARG A 107 24.96 -21.70 -2.92
C ARG A 107 23.53 -22.09 -3.37
N TYR A 108 22.68 -22.55 -2.45
CA TYR A 108 21.30 -22.94 -2.71
C TYR A 108 20.26 -21.91 -2.24
N LEU A 109 20.70 -20.82 -1.61
CA LEU A 109 19.82 -19.77 -1.08
C LEU A 109 19.32 -18.83 -2.19
N GLN A 110 18.60 -19.40 -3.14
CA GLN A 110 17.97 -18.67 -4.22
C GLN A 110 16.49 -19.01 -4.27
N THR A 111 15.63 -17.98 -4.16
CA THR A 111 14.18 -18.14 -4.21
C THR A 111 13.71 -18.87 -5.47
N SER A 112 14.26 -18.51 -6.63
CA SER A 112 13.94 -19.12 -7.92
C SER A 112 14.32 -20.60 -8.01
N LEU A 113 15.34 -21.03 -7.28
CA LEU A 113 15.78 -22.41 -7.21
C LEU A 113 14.90 -23.22 -6.25
N LEU A 114 14.70 -22.69 -5.04
CA LEU A 114 13.96 -23.38 -3.97
C LEU A 114 12.48 -23.59 -4.29
N ILE A 115 11.87 -22.72 -5.12
CA ILE A 115 10.48 -22.89 -5.57
C ILE A 115 10.32 -24.06 -6.55
N ARG A 116 11.39 -24.48 -7.24
CA ARG A 116 11.29 -25.56 -8.23
C ARG A 116 10.84 -26.86 -7.58
N ARG A 117 10.20 -27.71 -8.40
CA ARG A 117 9.76 -29.05 -7.97
C ARG A 117 10.92 -29.90 -7.47
N ASP A 118 12.12 -29.74 -7.99
CA ASP A 118 13.29 -30.49 -7.53
C ASP A 118 13.77 -30.11 -6.11
N TYR A 119 13.21 -29.03 -5.53
CA TYR A 119 13.54 -28.53 -4.20
C TYR A 119 12.31 -28.47 -3.29
N LEU A 120 11.89 -27.30 -2.79
CA LEU A 120 10.78 -27.20 -1.84
C LEU A 120 9.42 -27.31 -2.54
N GLY A 121 9.38 -27.12 -3.86
CA GLY A 121 8.17 -27.27 -4.66
C GLY A 121 7.65 -28.71 -4.76
N GLN A 122 8.44 -29.73 -4.41
CA GLN A 122 7.95 -31.12 -4.35
C GLN A 122 6.93 -31.34 -3.23
N TYR A 123 7.06 -30.60 -2.12
CA TYR A 123 6.23 -30.81 -0.93
C TYR A 123 4.84 -30.16 -1.04
N GLY A 124 4.67 -29.21 -1.96
CA GLY A 124 3.38 -28.59 -2.20
C GLY A 124 3.45 -27.21 -2.85
N VAL A 125 2.28 -26.56 -2.95
CA VAL A 125 2.16 -25.25 -3.58
C VAL A 125 2.66 -24.15 -2.63
N ILE A 126 3.79 -23.55 -2.98
CA ILE A 126 4.38 -22.43 -2.24
C ILE A 126 3.60 -21.15 -2.52
N LYS A 127 3.04 -20.56 -1.47
CA LYS A 127 2.38 -19.25 -1.52
C LYS A 127 3.34 -18.10 -1.32
N LYS A 128 4.38 -18.32 -0.50
CA LYS A 128 5.40 -17.31 -0.23
C LYS A 128 6.68 -17.97 0.24
N ILE A 129 7.81 -17.36 -0.10
CA ILE A 129 9.13 -17.73 0.37
C ILE A 129 9.93 -16.48 0.66
N ALA A 130 10.70 -16.48 1.74
CA ALA A 130 11.61 -15.42 2.14
C ALA A 130 12.90 -16.04 2.67
N ILE A 131 14.03 -15.43 2.33
CA ILE A 131 15.35 -15.88 2.76
C ILE A 131 15.95 -14.75 3.59
N TYR A 132 16.38 -15.07 4.80
CA TYR A 132 17.05 -14.11 5.68
C TYR A 132 18.43 -14.62 6.09
N SER A 133 19.40 -13.72 6.03
CA SER A 133 20.73 -13.89 6.59
C SER A 133 20.76 -13.37 8.03
N ASN A 134 21.69 -13.88 8.84
CA ASN A 134 21.77 -13.70 10.30
C ASN A 134 21.60 -12.25 10.82
N GLU A 135 21.95 -11.23 10.04
CA GLU A 135 21.88 -9.82 10.45
C GLU A 135 20.49 -9.16 10.30
N LYS A 136 19.54 -9.80 9.61
CA LYS A 136 18.23 -9.20 9.26
C LYS A 136 17.02 -9.89 9.88
N ILE A 137 17.23 -10.89 10.74
CA ILE A 137 16.13 -11.60 11.38
C ILE A 137 15.82 -10.88 12.69
N PRO A 138 14.61 -10.35 12.91
CA PRO A 138 14.21 -9.95 14.25
C PRO A 138 14.30 -11.20 15.13
N PHE A 139 15.20 -11.19 16.11
CA PHE A 139 15.53 -12.29 17.04
C PHE A 139 14.29 -13.03 17.58
N ARG A 140 13.14 -12.34 17.60
CA ARG A 140 11.83 -12.79 18.02
C ARG A 140 11.09 -13.77 17.08
N LYS A 141 11.57 -14.03 15.85
CA LYS A 141 10.93 -14.96 14.87
C LYS A 141 11.64 -16.31 14.68
N GLN A 142 12.82 -16.49 15.26
CA GLN A 142 13.66 -17.67 15.05
C GLN A 142 13.33 -18.77 16.06
N ILE A 143 12.74 -19.89 15.60
CA ILE A 143 12.60 -21.11 16.40
C ILE A 143 13.88 -21.94 16.31
N LEU A 144 14.47 -22.03 15.12
CA LEU A 144 15.72 -22.73 14.87
C LEU A 144 16.89 -21.74 14.73
N GLN A 145 18.02 -22.03 15.36
CA GLN A 145 19.26 -21.25 15.20
C GLN A 145 20.02 -21.70 13.94
N GLY A 146 20.55 -20.75 13.18
CA GLY A 146 21.38 -21.04 12.00
C GLY A 146 21.79 -19.78 11.24
N ASN A 147 22.89 -19.88 10.48
CA ASN A 147 23.50 -18.74 9.77
C ASN A 147 22.59 -18.12 8.69
N SER A 148 21.68 -18.93 8.13
CA SER A 148 20.68 -18.51 7.16
C SER A 148 19.39 -19.27 7.41
N SER A 149 18.26 -18.55 7.33
CA SER A 149 16.92 -19.10 7.56
C SER A 149 16.05 -18.85 6.34
N VAL A 150 15.43 -19.91 5.83
CA VAL A 150 14.43 -19.85 4.77
C VAL A 150 13.06 -20.05 5.39
N TYR A 151 12.14 -19.12 5.12
CA TYR A 151 10.76 -19.19 5.55
C TYR A 151 9.88 -19.48 4.34
N VAL A 152 9.08 -20.54 4.41
CA VAL A 152 8.18 -20.94 3.34
C VAL A 152 6.76 -21.05 3.86
N LYS A 153 5.81 -20.42 3.17
CA LYS A 153 4.38 -20.57 3.42
C LYS A 153 3.76 -21.43 2.33
N PHE A 154 3.16 -22.55 2.75
CA PHE A 154 2.43 -23.46 1.87
C PHE A 154 0.94 -23.11 1.77
N LYS A 155 0.24 -23.72 0.80
CA LYS A 155 -1.21 -23.57 0.64
C LYS A 155 -1.96 -24.28 1.77
N SER A 156 -1.51 -25.48 2.15
CA SER A 156 -2.09 -26.30 3.21
C SER A 156 -1.11 -26.58 4.35
N GLN A 157 -1.65 -26.89 5.53
CA GLN A 157 -0.85 -27.39 6.66
C GLN A 157 -0.26 -28.77 6.34
N TYR A 158 -0.98 -29.58 5.55
CA TYR A 158 -0.51 -30.91 5.15
C TYR A 158 0.83 -30.84 4.39
N GLU A 159 0.92 -29.94 3.40
CA GLU A 159 2.16 -29.69 2.62
C GLU A 159 3.31 -29.20 3.52
N ALA A 160 3.00 -28.31 4.48
CA ALA A 160 3.99 -27.83 5.45
C ALA A 160 4.52 -28.97 6.34
N ASN A 161 3.64 -29.85 6.80
CA ASN A 161 4.03 -30.99 7.62
C ASN A 161 4.89 -31.99 6.82
N LEU A 162 4.52 -32.27 5.56
CA LEU A 162 5.34 -33.10 4.66
C LEU A 162 6.75 -32.52 4.51
N CYS A 163 6.86 -31.22 4.24
CA CYS A 163 8.15 -30.53 4.13
C CYS A 163 8.99 -30.69 5.40
N ILE A 164 8.41 -30.48 6.58
CA ILE A 164 9.11 -30.63 7.87
C ILE A 164 9.60 -32.07 8.04
N LEU A 165 8.71 -33.05 7.86
CA LEU A 165 9.04 -34.46 8.07
C LEU A 165 10.14 -34.95 7.11
N SER A 166 10.14 -34.45 5.87
CA SER A 166 11.16 -34.83 4.88
C SER A 166 12.51 -34.14 5.09
N LEU A 167 12.52 -32.90 5.58
CA LEU A 167 13.75 -32.11 5.71
C LEU A 167 14.42 -32.20 7.07
N ASN A 168 13.70 -32.59 8.13
CA ASN A 168 14.28 -32.63 9.47
C ASN A 168 15.43 -33.64 9.54
N ASN A 169 16.62 -33.19 9.92
CA ASN A 169 17.89 -33.94 9.92
C ASN A 169 18.37 -34.41 8.53
N PHE A 170 17.87 -33.83 7.44
CA PHE A 170 18.33 -34.18 6.10
C PHE A 170 19.76 -33.67 5.86
N ASN A 171 20.68 -34.53 5.43
CA ASN A 171 22.05 -34.13 5.15
C ASN A 171 22.23 -33.72 3.68
N LEU A 172 22.43 -32.42 3.44
CA LEU A 172 22.72 -31.87 2.12
C LEU A 172 24.21 -31.51 2.02
N LYS A 173 24.98 -32.36 1.33
CA LYS A 173 26.42 -32.15 1.05
C LYS A 173 27.26 -31.88 2.32
N GLY A 174 26.96 -32.56 3.42
CA GLY A 174 27.67 -32.44 4.69
C GLY A 174 27.04 -31.49 5.69
N GLU A 175 26.05 -30.68 5.28
CA GLU A 175 25.29 -29.80 6.18
C GLU A 175 23.94 -30.42 6.53
N GLN A 176 23.62 -30.48 7.82
CA GLN A 176 22.30 -30.91 8.28
C GLN A 176 21.30 -29.77 8.11
N ILE A 177 20.24 -30.07 7.37
CA ILE A 177 19.06 -29.23 7.22
C ILE A 177 18.10 -29.60 8.34
N ASN A 178 17.54 -28.58 8.99
CA ASN A 178 16.47 -28.74 9.95
C ASN A 178 15.29 -27.85 9.58
N ALA A 179 14.08 -28.38 9.78
CA ALA A 179 12.84 -27.70 9.45
C ALA A 179 11.87 -27.78 10.64
N SER A 180 11.20 -26.67 10.94
CA SER A 180 10.17 -26.60 11.97
C SER A 180 9.08 -25.62 11.56
N TYR A 181 7.93 -25.63 12.22
CA TYR A 181 6.91 -24.61 12.00
C TYR A 181 7.48 -23.22 12.33
N ALA A 182 7.05 -22.18 11.61
CA ALA A 182 7.54 -20.82 11.81
C ALA A 182 6.60 -19.99 12.68
N LEU A 183 7.17 -19.01 13.39
CA LEU A 183 6.41 -17.97 14.08
C LEU A 183 5.92 -16.92 13.07
N THR A 184 4.64 -16.57 13.18
CA THR A 184 4.03 -15.45 12.47
C THR A 184 3.55 -14.42 13.47
N GLU A 185 3.64 -13.16 13.08
CA GLU A 185 3.10 -12.05 13.85
C GLU A 185 1.58 -12.15 13.94
N GLU A 186 1.07 -12.00 15.15
CA GLU A 186 -0.36 -11.88 15.39
C GLU A 186 -0.78 -10.46 14.99
N CYS A 187 -1.80 -10.35 14.13
CA CYS A 187 -2.40 -9.06 13.80
C CYS A 187 -3.35 -8.70 14.94
N SER A 188 -3.12 -7.54 15.57
CA SER A 188 -3.88 -7.03 16.72
C SER A 188 -5.39 -6.92 16.44
N GLU A 189 -5.81 -6.89 15.18
CA GLU A 189 -7.21 -6.84 14.75
C GLU A 189 -7.96 -8.17 14.89
N ALA A 190 -7.25 -9.31 14.92
CA ALA A 190 -7.87 -10.63 15.11
C ALA A 190 -8.39 -10.83 16.54
N LEU A 191 -7.86 -10.10 17.51
CA LEU A 191 -8.28 -10.13 18.91
C LEU A 191 -9.59 -9.38 19.15
N GLN A 192 -10.05 -8.53 18.22
CA GLN A 192 -11.26 -7.72 18.39
C GLN A 192 -12.54 -8.32 17.79
N ASN A 193 -12.52 -9.59 17.34
CA ASN A 193 -13.72 -10.30 16.89
C ASN A 193 -14.53 -9.53 15.81
N LYS A 194 -13.85 -8.69 15.01
CA LYS A 194 -14.43 -8.01 13.85
C LYS A 194 -14.04 -8.80 12.61
N ASN A 195 -15.04 -9.19 11.82
CA ASN A 195 -14.88 -9.96 10.59
C ASN A 195 -13.86 -9.31 9.64
N CYS A 196 -12.66 -9.87 9.60
CA CYS A 196 -11.58 -9.39 8.76
C CYS A 196 -11.79 -9.86 7.31
N SER A 197 -12.34 -8.97 6.49
CA SER A 197 -12.44 -9.13 5.04
C SER A 197 -11.16 -8.63 4.36
N GLU A 198 -9.99 -9.17 4.71
CA GLU A 198 -8.81 -9.21 3.82
C GLU A 198 -7.66 -9.99 4.48
N LYS A 199 -7.52 -11.28 4.14
CA LYS A 199 -6.39 -12.13 4.57
C LYS A 199 -5.10 -11.76 3.83
N LYS A 200 -4.53 -10.58 4.10
CA LYS A 200 -3.18 -10.22 3.64
C LYS A 200 -2.15 -10.61 4.71
N THR A 201 -1.70 -11.86 4.64
CA THR A 201 -0.58 -12.35 5.44
C THR A 201 0.69 -11.57 5.07
N CYS A 202 1.07 -10.65 5.95
CA CYS A 202 2.27 -9.84 5.80
C CYS A 202 3.51 -10.68 6.11
N LEU A 203 4.31 -10.93 5.08
CA LEU A 203 5.77 -10.91 5.23
C LEU A 203 6.23 -9.73 4.37
N LYS A 204 7.15 -8.91 4.85
CA LYS A 204 7.97 -8.08 3.95
C LYS A 204 9.21 -8.89 3.63
#